data_AF-A7RP22-F1
#
_entry.id   AF-A7RP22-F1
#
_cell.length_a   1.000
_cell.length_b   1.000
_cell.length_c   1.000
_cell.angle_alpha   90.00
_cell.angle_beta   90.00
_cell.angle_gamma   90.00
#
_symmetry.space_group_name_H-M   'P 1'
#
loop_
_entity.id
_entity.type
_entity.pdbx_description
1 polymer ?
#
loop_
_entity_poly.entity_id
_entity_poly.type
_entity_poly.pdbx_seq_one_letter_code
_entity_poly.pdbx_strand_id
1 'polypeptide(L)'
;MGYGLNKFVGKIDQNLLCNICVGVLENAITTICGHSFCESCLETWLSRPEVQSCPSCRSHVLSLDLIPVHAIRGLVDGLLVHCENADNGCDIVTRMDNMKSHLESCPYGLVQCKACEVKVKRIDLQTHHENCE
;
A
#
# COMPACT_ATOMS: atom_id res chain seq x y z
N MET A 1 8.47 -2.21 0.33
CA MET A 1 8.80 -0.89 -0.28
C MET A 1 7.54 -0.05 -0.22
N GLY A 2 7.63 1.29 -0.17
CA GLY A 2 6.44 2.15 -0.07
C GLY A 2 5.41 1.97 -1.19
N TYR A 3 4.19 2.45 -0.96
CA TYR A 3 3.08 2.33 -1.91
C TYR A 3 3.28 3.25 -3.13
N GLY A 4 2.89 2.76 -4.31
CA GLY A 4 2.89 3.56 -5.54
C GLY A 4 1.89 4.71 -5.47
N LEU A 5 2.26 5.89 -5.98
CA LEU A 5 1.43 7.10 -5.94
C LEU A 5 0.12 6.94 -6.74
N ASN A 6 0.14 6.13 -7.80
CA ASN A 6 -1.01 5.85 -8.64
C ASN A 6 -2.15 5.12 -7.91
N LYS A 7 -1.88 4.56 -6.72
CA LYS A 7 -2.92 3.92 -5.89
C LYS A 7 -3.87 4.94 -5.26
N PHE A 8 -3.42 6.17 -5.06
CA PHE A 8 -4.13 7.16 -4.27
C PHE A 8 -4.84 8.21 -5.11
N VAL A 9 -5.95 8.70 -4.58
CA VAL A 9 -6.75 9.76 -5.19
C VAL A 9 -6.20 11.12 -4.79
N GLY A 10 -5.97 11.96 -5.79
CA GLY A 10 -5.54 13.34 -5.57
C GLY A 10 -4.07 13.47 -5.22
N LYS A 11 -3.70 14.64 -4.70
CA LYS A 11 -2.31 14.96 -4.34
C LYS A 11 -1.98 14.41 -2.95
N ILE A 12 -0.90 13.63 -2.87
CA ILE A 12 -0.34 13.18 -1.59
C ILE A 12 0.53 14.27 -0.97
N ASP A 13 0.40 14.43 0.35
CA ASP A 13 1.29 15.28 1.13
C ASP A 13 2.73 14.72 1.06
N GLN A 14 3.70 15.59 0.75
CA GLN A 14 5.09 15.21 0.64
C GLN A 14 5.67 14.64 1.95
N ASN A 15 5.11 15.01 3.10
CA ASN A 15 5.48 14.48 4.41
C ASN A 15 5.10 13.00 4.58
N LEU A 16 4.24 12.46 3.71
CA LEU A 16 3.86 11.05 3.69
C LEU A 16 4.69 10.25 2.68
N LEU A 17 5.71 10.84 2.06
CA LEU A 17 6.55 10.18 1.05
C LEU A 17 7.88 9.71 1.65
N CYS A 18 8.31 8.53 1.22
CA CYS A 18 9.61 7.98 1.54
C CYS A 18 10.68 8.57 0.63
N ASN A 19 11.71 9.19 1.19
CA ASN A 19 12.83 9.76 0.40
C ASN A 19 13.76 8.71 -0.23
N ILE A 20 13.58 7.42 0.07
CA ILE A 20 14.34 6.33 -0.57
C ILE A 20 13.63 5.82 -1.81
N CYS A 21 12.36 5.39 -1.68
CA CYS A 21 11.61 4.76 -2.77
C CYS A 21 10.67 5.73 -3.51
N VAL A 22 10.52 6.96 -3.02
CA VAL A 22 9.66 8.01 -3.61
C VAL A 22 8.17 7.59 -3.65
N GLY A 23 7.79 6.61 -2.84
CA GLY A 23 6.41 6.14 -2.66
C GLY A 23 5.82 6.61 -1.33
N VAL A 24 4.52 6.42 -1.13
CA VAL A 24 3.87 6.68 0.16
C VAL A 24 4.42 5.74 1.22
N LEU A 25 4.66 6.26 2.42
CA LEU A 25 5.28 5.54 3.53
C LEU A 25 4.47 4.28 3.90
N GLU A 26 5.09 3.12 3.75
CA GLU A 26 4.59 1.84 4.24
C GLU A 26 5.29 1.50 5.55
N ASN A 27 4.53 1.18 6.60
CA ASN A 27 5.06 0.90 7.94
C ASN A 27 6.07 1.94 8.42
N ALA A 28 5.69 3.23 8.33
CA ALA A 28 6.60 4.34 8.60
C ALA A 28 7.41 4.16 9.90
N ILE A 29 8.72 4.35 9.80
CA ILE A 29 9.65 4.47 10.91
C ILE A 29 10.40 5.79 10.82
N THR A 30 10.68 6.39 11.97
CA THR A 30 11.43 7.63 12.09
C THR A 30 12.72 7.39 12.85
N THR A 31 13.77 8.03 12.35
CA THR A 31 15.09 8.07 13.00
C THR A 31 15.13 9.17 14.06
N ILE A 32 16.08 9.13 14.99
CA ILE A 32 16.27 10.18 16.01
C ILE A 32 16.48 11.60 15.44
N CYS A 33 16.92 11.71 14.17
CA CYS A 33 17.06 13.00 13.51
C CYS A 33 15.73 13.56 12.96
N GLY A 34 14.62 12.83 13.12
CA GLY A 34 13.27 13.24 12.74
C GLY A 34 12.83 12.87 11.32
N HIS A 35 13.70 12.26 10.49
CA HIS A 35 13.33 11.82 9.14
C HIS A 35 12.66 10.45 9.15
N SER A 36 11.61 10.33 8.33
CA SER A 36 10.75 9.15 8.20
C SER A 36 10.96 8.42 6.88
N PHE A 37 10.92 7.08 6.95
CA PHE A 37 11.11 6.19 5.81
C PHE A 37 10.19 4.98 5.93
N CYS A 38 10.00 4.22 4.85
CA CYS A 38 9.42 2.89 4.97
C CYS A 38 10.40 2.00 5.75
N GLU A 39 9.88 1.15 6.63
CA GLU A 39 10.67 0.21 7.42
C GLU A 39 11.64 -0.59 6.55
N SER A 40 11.10 -1.33 5.57
CA SER A 40 11.89 -2.11 4.62
C SER A 40 12.95 -1.30 3.86
N CYS A 41 12.67 -0.02 3.55
CA CYS A 41 13.61 0.81 2.81
C CYS A 41 14.81 1.21 3.67
N LEU A 42 14.56 1.63 4.92
CA LEU A 42 15.64 2.03 5.82
C LEU A 42 16.42 0.81 6.34
N GLU A 43 15.77 -0.33 6.60
CA GLU A 43 16.45 -1.58 6.93
C GLU A 43 17.42 -2.00 5.81
N THR A 44 16.97 -1.96 4.56
CA THR A 44 17.82 -2.25 3.40
C THR A 44 19.00 -1.29 3.32
N TRP A 45 18.79 -0.01 3.63
CA TRP A 45 19.86 0.99 3.66
C TRP A 45 20.90 0.71 4.75
N LEU A 46 20.46 0.45 5.98
CA LEU A 46 21.33 0.21 7.14
C LEU A 46 21.99 -1.17 7.16
N SER A 47 21.50 -2.11 6.34
CA SER A 47 22.15 -3.42 6.15
C SER A 47 23.55 -3.34 5.54
N ARG A 48 23.91 -2.18 4.97
CA ARG A 48 25.24 -1.93 4.40
C ARG A 48 26.19 -1.55 5.53
N PRO A 49 27.24 -2.33 5.82
CA PRO A 49 28.12 -2.11 6.98
C PRO A 49 28.78 -0.74 6.99
N GLU A 50 29.09 -0.18 5.81
CA GLU A 50 29.72 1.14 5.69
C GLU A 50 28.75 2.31 5.91
N VAL A 51 27.44 2.04 6.04
CA VAL A 51 26.38 3.06 6.02
C VAL A 51 25.50 2.96 7.26
N GLN A 52 25.89 3.65 8.33
CA GLN A 52 25.10 3.83 9.55
C GLN A 52 24.61 5.29 9.66
N SER A 53 23.94 5.76 8.61
CA SER A 53 23.53 7.17 8.52
C SER A 53 22.17 7.35 7.88
N CYS A 54 21.48 8.41 8.26
CA CYS A 54 20.21 8.81 7.69
C CYS A 54 20.38 9.16 6.20
N PRO A 55 19.59 8.57 5.28
CA PRO A 55 19.66 8.90 3.85
C PRO A 55 19.42 10.37 3.53
N SER A 56 18.63 11.08 4.35
CA SER A 56 18.23 12.47 4.09
C SER A 56 19.24 13.51 4.60
N CYS A 57 19.76 13.35 5.81
CA CYS A 57 20.63 14.36 6.43
C CYS A 57 22.02 13.85 6.85
N ARG A 58 22.30 12.55 6.65
CA ARG A 58 23.56 11.89 7.00
C ARG A 58 23.91 11.85 8.49
N SER A 59 22.98 12.24 9.37
CA SER A 59 23.10 12.00 10.81
C SER A 59 23.30 10.51 11.09
N HIS A 60 24.11 10.16 12.08
CA HIS A 60 24.32 8.76 12.47
C HIS A 60 23.01 8.12 12.92
N VAL A 61 22.76 6.87 12.51
CA VAL A 61 21.55 6.11 12.85
C VAL A 61 21.97 4.72 13.30
N LEU A 62 21.55 4.32 14.50
CA LEU A 62 21.66 2.94 14.97
C LEU A 62 20.33 2.21 14.77
N SER A 63 20.37 0.89 14.60
CA SER A 63 19.14 0.09 14.46
C SER A 63 18.24 0.13 15.69
N LEU A 64 18.79 0.43 16.87
CA LEU A 64 18.02 0.62 18.12
C LEU A 64 17.28 1.97 18.17
N ASP A 65 17.62 2.91 17.27
CA ASP A 65 17.06 4.26 17.23
C ASP A 65 15.84 4.36 16.29
N LEU A 66 15.28 3.22 15.85
CA LEU A 66 14.18 3.16 14.89
C LEU A 66 12.84 3.16 15.62
N ILE A 67 12.06 4.22 15.43
CA ILE A 67 10.79 4.41 16.13
C ILE A 67 9.63 4.28 15.14
N PRO A 68 8.75 3.27 15.29
CA PRO A 68 7.50 3.19 14.52
C PRO A 68 6.62 4.42 14.74
N VAL A 69 6.11 5.00 13.65
CA VAL A 69 5.23 6.18 13.73
C VAL A 69 3.80 5.82 13.37
N HIS A 70 3.04 5.40 14.39
CA HIS A 70 1.63 5.04 14.25
C HIS A 70 0.75 6.19 13.73
N ALA A 71 1.08 7.44 14.08
CA ALA A 71 0.36 8.61 13.56
C ALA A 71 0.46 8.72 12.04
N ILE A 72 1.65 8.52 11.45
CA ILE A 72 1.84 8.52 10.00
C ILE A 72 1.10 7.34 9.37
N ARG A 73 1.17 6.15 9.99
CA ARG A 73 0.41 4.98 9.51
C ARG A 73 -1.09 5.29 9.44
N GLY A 74 -1.67 5.87 10.50
CA GLY A 74 -3.08 6.28 10.52
C GLY A 74 -3.43 7.36 9.47
N LEU A 75 -2.51 8.28 9.17
CA LEU A 75 -2.70 9.26 8.08
C LEU A 75 -2.72 8.57 6.71
N VAL A 76 -1.80 7.62 6.48
CA VAL A 76 -1.74 6.83 5.23
C VAL A 76 -2.99 5.96 5.09
N ASP A 77 -3.43 5.31 6.17
CA ASP A 77 -4.64 4.49 6.23
C ASP A 77 -5.91 5.29 5.87
N GLY A 78 -5.92 6.58 6.20
CA GLY A 78 -7.01 7.51 5.87
C GLY A 78 -7.00 8.05 4.44
N LEU A 79 -5.94 7.82 3.66
CA LEU A 79 -5.88 8.27 2.27
C LEU A 79 -6.90 7.53 1.41
N LEU A 80 -7.48 8.25 0.46
CA LEU A 80 -8.44 7.69 -0.48
C LEU A 80 -7.72 6.95 -1.61
N VAL A 81 -8.24 5.79 -1.98
CA VAL A 81 -7.72 4.91 -3.02
C VAL A 81 -8.84 4.43 -3.93
N HIS A 82 -8.53 4.25 -5.21
CA HIS A 82 -9.44 3.54 -6.13
C HIS A 82 -9.41 2.05 -5.83
N CYS A 83 -10.55 1.37 -6.05
CA CYS A 83 -10.61 -0.08 -5.99
C CYS A 83 -9.56 -0.71 -6.93
N GLU A 84 -8.91 -1.78 -6.46
CA GLU A 84 -7.94 -2.55 -7.26
C GLU A 84 -8.61 -3.21 -8.49
N ASN A 85 -9.94 -3.29 -8.51
CA ASN A 85 -10.73 -3.76 -9.64
C ASN A 85 -11.31 -2.61 -10.50
N ALA A 86 -10.74 -1.41 -10.45
CA ALA A 86 -11.20 -0.27 -11.27
C ALA A 86 -11.16 -0.60 -12.77
N ASP A 87 -10.11 -1.28 -13.25
CA ASP A 87 -10.00 -1.74 -14.64
C ASP A 87 -11.09 -2.75 -15.02
N ASN A 88 -11.68 -3.44 -14.04
CA ASN A 88 -12.80 -4.35 -14.24
C ASN A 88 -14.17 -3.64 -14.19
N GLY A 89 -14.20 -2.34 -13.89
CA GLY A 89 -15.41 -1.51 -13.82
C GLY A 89 -15.83 -1.08 -12.41
N CYS A 90 -14.98 -1.25 -11.40
CA CYS A 90 -15.31 -0.80 -10.05
C CYS A 90 -14.96 0.67 -9.82
N ASP A 91 -15.97 1.53 -9.70
CA ASP A 91 -15.77 2.96 -9.44
C ASP A 91 -15.64 3.32 -7.95
N ILE A 92 -15.54 2.32 -7.06
CA ILE A 92 -15.46 2.58 -5.62
C ILE A 92 -14.13 3.26 -5.27
N VAL A 93 -14.27 4.40 -4.60
CA VAL A 93 -13.20 5.10 -3.90
C VAL A 93 -13.48 4.99 -2.40
N THR A 94 -12.51 4.52 -1.64
CA THR A 94 -12.63 4.40 -0.19
C THR A 94 -11.28 4.66 0.47
N ARG A 95 -11.27 4.71 1.80
CA ARG A 95 -10.04 4.80 2.58
C ARG A 95 -9.18 3.55 2.39
N MET A 96 -7.86 3.70 2.47
CA MET A 96 -6.91 2.62 2.30
C MET A 96 -7.15 1.47 3.29
N ASP A 97 -7.43 1.77 4.55
CA ASP A 97 -7.79 0.77 5.58
C ASP A 97 -9.06 -0.03 5.24
N ASN A 98 -10.03 0.61 4.61
CA ASN A 98 -11.30 -0.01 4.20
C ASN A 98 -11.20 -0.79 2.87
N MET A 99 -10.09 -0.72 2.15
CA MET A 99 -9.97 -1.41 0.86
C MET A 99 -10.10 -2.94 1.01
N LYS A 100 -9.52 -3.52 2.06
CA LYS A 100 -9.56 -4.97 2.28
C LYS A 100 -11.00 -5.49 2.42
N SER A 101 -11.81 -4.83 3.25
CA SER A 101 -13.21 -5.21 3.45
C SER A 101 -14.06 -5.01 2.20
N HIS A 102 -13.75 -3.98 1.39
CA HIS A 102 -14.37 -3.81 0.09
C HIS A 102 -14.04 -4.99 -0.85
N LEU A 103 -12.77 -5.39 -0.98
CA LEU A 103 -12.35 -6.46 -1.92
C LEU A 103 -13.02 -7.81 -1.61
N GLU A 104 -13.27 -8.12 -0.34
CA GLU A 104 -14.01 -9.33 0.07
C GLU A 104 -15.39 -9.42 -0.57
N SER A 105 -16.05 -8.28 -0.85
CA SER A 105 -17.42 -8.20 -1.38
C SER A 105 -17.56 -7.42 -2.71
N CYS A 106 -16.46 -6.92 -3.28
CA CYS A 106 -16.43 -6.19 -4.56
C CYS A 106 -17.17 -6.96 -5.69
N PRO A 107 -18.19 -6.37 -6.34
CA PRO A 107 -18.92 -7.00 -7.45
C PRO A 107 -18.05 -7.28 -8.68
N TYR A 108 -17.01 -6.47 -8.89
CA TYR A 108 -16.10 -6.57 -10.03
C TYR A 108 -14.84 -7.38 -9.73
N GLY A 109 -14.73 -7.94 -8.51
CA GLY A 109 -13.63 -8.83 -8.16
C GLY A 109 -13.70 -10.13 -8.96
N LEU A 110 -12.55 -10.60 -9.44
CA LEU A 110 -12.45 -11.86 -10.18
C LEU A 110 -12.53 -13.05 -9.23
N VAL A 111 -13.49 -13.94 -9.48
CA VAL A 111 -13.71 -15.18 -8.73
C VAL A 111 -13.62 -16.37 -9.68
N GLN A 112 -13.09 -17.48 -9.20
CA GLN A 112 -12.97 -18.72 -9.97
C GLN A 112 -14.27 -19.51 -9.88
N CYS A 113 -14.86 -19.85 -11.03
CA CYS A 113 -15.97 -20.79 -11.06
C CYS A 113 -15.51 -22.17 -10.57
N LYS A 114 -16.30 -22.82 -9.72
CA LYS A 114 -15.94 -24.14 -9.18
C LYS A 114 -16.19 -25.29 -10.16
N ALA A 115 -16.98 -25.08 -11.21
CA ALA A 115 -17.35 -26.12 -12.17
C ALA A 115 -16.37 -26.16 -13.35
N CYS A 116 -16.10 -25.01 -13.99
CA CYS A 116 -15.23 -24.94 -15.18
C CYS A 116 -13.89 -24.20 -14.96
N GLU A 117 -13.60 -23.76 -13.73
CA GLU A 117 -12.36 -23.05 -13.34
C GLU A 117 -12.09 -21.70 -14.02
N VAL A 118 -13.00 -21.21 -14.85
CA VAL A 118 -12.88 -19.89 -15.48
C VAL A 118 -13.00 -18.78 -14.44
N LYS A 119 -12.15 -17.75 -14.57
CA LYS A 119 -12.25 -16.53 -13.76
C LYS A 119 -13.29 -15.60 -14.37
N VAL A 120 -14.30 -15.26 -13.59
CA VAL A 120 -15.37 -14.32 -13.98
C VAL A 120 -15.50 -13.24 -12.92
N LYS A 121 -16.09 -12.10 -13.29
CA LYS A 121 -16.43 -11.09 -12.27
C LYS A 121 -17.50 -11.67 -11.36
N ARG A 122 -17.44 -11.33 -10.06
CA ARG A 122 -18.40 -11.82 -9.07
C ARG A 122 -19.86 -11.53 -9.46
N ILE A 123 -20.13 -10.37 -10.05
CA ILE A 123 -21.45 -9.98 -10.54
C ILE A 123 -21.96 -10.86 -11.70
N ASP A 124 -21.05 -11.38 -12.53
CA ASP A 124 -21.38 -12.21 -13.69
C ASP A 124 -21.41 -13.71 -13.35
N LEU A 125 -21.12 -14.10 -12.09
CA LEU A 125 -21.01 -15.51 -11.72
C LEU A 125 -22.35 -16.25 -11.86
N GLN A 126 -23.47 -15.58 -11.57
CA GLN A 126 -24.79 -16.19 -11.68
C GLN A 126 -25.14 -16.50 -13.14
N THR A 127 -24.98 -15.53 -14.04
CA THR A 127 -25.23 -15.69 -15.48
C THR A 127 -24.23 -16.66 -16.13
N HIS A 128 -23.00 -16.71 -15.61
CA HIS A 128 -22.01 -17.69 -16.02
C HIS A 128 -22.45 -19.13 -15.69
N HIS A 129 -23.01 -19.40 -14.50
CA HIS A 129 -23.48 -20.74 -14.14
C HIS A 129 -24.59 -21.29 -15.04
N GLU A 130 -25.43 -20.42 -15.63
CA GLU A 130 -26.47 -20.83 -16.58
C GLU A 130 -25.89 -21.40 -17.89
N ASN A 131 -24.66 -21.00 -18.23
CA ASN A 131 -23.97 -21.36 -19.47
C ASN A 131 -22.59 -22.00 -19.18
N CYS A 132 -22.44 -22.59 -18.01
CA CYS A 132 -21.17 -23.17 -17.55
C CYS A 132 -21.02 -24.57 -18.14
N GLU A 133 -20.16 -24.71 -19.15
CA GLU A 133 -19.73 -26.00 -19.73
C GLU A 133 -18.48 -26.55 -19.02
#